data_AF-A0A1S1RJH8-F1
#
_entry.id   AF-A0A1S1RJH8-F1
#
_cell.length_a   1.000
_cell.length_b   1.000
_cell.length_c   1.000
_cell.angle_alpha   90.00
_cell.angle_beta   90.00
_cell.angle_gamma   90.00
#
_symmetry.space_group_name_H-M   'P 1'
#
loop_
_entity.id
_entity.type
_entity.pdbx_description
1 polymer ?
#
loop_
_entity_poly.entity_id
_entity_poly.type
_entity_poly.pdbx_seq_one_letter_code
_entity_poly.pdbx_strand_id
1 'polypeptide(L)' 'MKVSIDSDLCQGHARCWDICPEVFEVDEQGYGLVALPEVPPIHEARAREAAENCPERAITID' A
#
# COMPACT_ATOMS: atom_id res chain seq x y z
N MET A 1 -4.12 -10.72 7.10
CA MET A 1 -2.89 -9.89 7.11
C MET A 1 -3.27 -8.44 7.34
N LYS A 2 -2.47 -7.65 8.07
CA LYS A 2 -2.67 -6.20 8.25
C LYS A 2 -1.62 -5.43 7.47
N VAL A 3 -2.00 -4.24 6.98
CA VAL A 3 -1.09 -3.36 6.24
C VAL A 3 -1.21 -1.91 6.71
N SER A 4 -0.10 -1.19 6.67
CA SER A 4 -0.04 0.26 6.96
C SER A 4 0.97 0.96 6.06
N ILE A 5 0.76 2.27 5.86
CA ILE A 5 1.69 3.17 5.15
C ILE A 5 2.24 4.18 6.15
N ASP A 6 3.56 4.28 6.23
CA ASP A 6 4.27 5.36 6.91
C ASP A 6 4.25 6.62 6.03
N SER A 7 3.52 7.65 6.48
CA SER A 7 3.37 8.92 5.76
C SER A 7 4.66 9.72 5.68
N ASP A 8 5.58 9.55 6.63
CA ASP A 8 6.85 10.29 6.65
C ASP A 8 7.82 9.73 5.60
N LEU A 9 7.68 8.45 5.24
CA LEU A 9 8.46 7.80 4.20
C LEU A 9 7.78 7.86 2.82
N CYS A 10 6.45 7.90 2.76
CA CYS A 10 5.74 7.90 1.48
C CYS A 10 6.11 9.13 0.63
N GLN A 11 6.55 8.93 -0.62
CA GLN A 11 6.88 10.00 -1.58
C GLN A 11 5.93 10.01 -2.80
N GLY A 12 4.75 9.39 -2.68
CA GLY A 12 3.69 9.50 -3.69
C GLY A 12 3.96 8.82 -5.04
N HIS A 13 4.72 7.72 -5.05
CA HIS A 13 5.02 6.96 -6.28
C HIS A 13 3.83 6.20 -6.89
N ALA A 14 2.71 6.09 -6.17
CA ALA A 14 1.48 5.39 -6.56
C ALA A 14 1.61 3.89 -6.98
N ARG A 15 2.78 3.26 -6.81
CA ARG A 15 2.99 1.84 -7.16
C ARG A 15 2.09 0.88 -6.38
N CYS A 16 1.82 1.19 -5.11
CA CYS A 16 0.96 0.36 -4.28
C CYS A 16 -0.48 0.30 -4.81
N TRP A 17 -1.02 1.45 -5.22
CA TRP A 17 -2.34 1.55 -5.85
C TRP A 17 -2.37 0.89 -7.23
N ASP A 18 -1.33 1.05 -8.05
CA ASP A 18 -1.25 0.38 -9.36
C ASP A 18 -1.25 -1.15 -9.23
N ILE A 19 -0.54 -1.69 -8.22
CA ILE A 19 -0.41 -3.13 -7.98
C ILE A 19 -1.63 -3.72 -7.27
N CYS A 20 -2.21 -3.05 -6.28
CA CYS A 20 -3.35 -3.56 -5.50
C CYS A 20 -4.33 -2.45 -5.10
N PRO A 21 -5.11 -1.91 -6.07
CA PRO A 21 -6.05 -0.81 -5.83
C PRO A 21 -7.23 -1.20 -4.93
N GLU A 22 -7.43 -2.50 -4.67
CA GLU A 22 -8.43 -2.96 -3.71
C GLU A 22 -8.00 -2.72 -2.26
N VAL A 23 -6.70 -2.60 -1.99
CA VAL A 23 -6.12 -2.44 -0.64
C VAL A 23 -5.56 -1.05 -0.42
N PHE A 24 -5.01 -0.42 -1.46
CA PHE A 24 -4.38 0.89 -1.39
C PHE A 24 -5.14 1.90 -2.23
N GLU A 25 -5.11 3.15 -1.79
CA GLU A 25 -5.63 4.32 -2.50
C GLU A 25 -4.53 5.38 -2.61
N VAL A 26 -4.80 6.44 -3.38
CA VAL A 26 -3.95 7.62 -3.49
C VAL A 26 -4.80 8.85 -3.20
N ASP A 27 -4.33 9.73 -2.34
CA ASP A 27 -5.02 10.98 -2.02
C ASP A 27 -4.87 12.05 -3.12
N GLU A 28 -5.51 13.21 -2.93
CA GLU A 28 -5.46 14.31 -3.90
C GLU A 28 -4.06 14.93 -4.07
N GLN A 29 -3.13 14.66 -3.15
CA GLN A 29 -1.75 15.13 -3.19
C GLN A 29 -0.77 14.08 -3.74
N GLY A 30 -1.26 12.87 -4.05
CA GLY A 30 -0.47 11.77 -4.60
C GLY A 30 0.07 10.79 -3.56
N TYR A 31 -0.22 10.97 -2.27
CA TYR A 31 0.27 10.08 -1.20
C TYR A 31 -0.60 8.83 -1.06
N GLY A 32 0.04 7.72 -0.69
CA GLY A 32 -0.64 6.45 -0.52
C GLY A 32 -1.47 6.38 0.76
N LEU A 33 -2.66 5.80 0.66
CA LEU A 33 -3.55 5.48 1.78
C LEU A 33 -3.86 3.98 1.80
N VAL A 34 -4.30 3.46 2.95
CA VAL A 34 -4.80 2.09 3.10
C VAL A 34 -6.31 2.10 3.15
N ALA A 35 -6.96 1.57 2.11
CA ALA A 35 -8.41 1.45 2.03
C ALA A 35 -8.94 0.24 2.80
N LEU A 36 -8.18 -0.87 2.82
CA LEU A 36 -8.50 -2.09 3.55
C LEU A 36 -7.36 -2.47 4.52
N PRO A 37 -7.37 -1.97 5.77
CA PRO A 37 -6.32 -2.27 6.75
C PRO A 37 -6.23 -3.75 7.10
N GLU A 38 -7.35 -4.47 7.09
CA GLU A 38 -7.40 -5.92 7.22
C GLU A 38 -7.59 -6.55 5.84
N VAL A 39 -6.51 -7.09 5.28
CA VAL A 39 -6.45 -7.54 3.89
C VAL A 39 -7.09 -8.92 3.76
N PRO A 40 -8.14 -9.09 2.91
CA PRO A 40 -8.71 -10.39 2.63
C PRO A 40 -7.71 -11.36 1.97
N PRO A 41 -7.82 -12.69 2.20
CA PRO A 41 -6.88 -13.68 1.64
C PRO A 41 -6.64 -13.58 0.13
N ILE A 42 -7.67 -13.20 -0.64
CA ILE A 42 -7.60 -13.03 -2.10
C ILE A 42 -6.67 -11.88 -2.53
N HIS A 43 -6.44 -10.88 -1.66
CA HIS A 43 -5.60 -9.71 -1.94
C HIS A 43 -4.22 -9.79 -1.28
N GLU A 44 -3.97 -10.72 -0.36
CA GLU A 44 -2.73 -10.74 0.41
C GLU A 44 -1.47 -10.85 -0.47
N ALA A 45 -1.51 -11.64 -1.55
CA ALA A 45 -0.36 -11.78 -2.45
C ALA A 45 -0.01 -10.45 -3.14
N ARG A 46 -1.02 -9.75 -3.68
CA ARG A 46 -0.84 -8.45 -4.34
C ARG A 46 -0.47 -7.35 -3.35
N ALA A 47 -1.00 -7.40 -2.13
CA ALA A 47 -0.60 -6.46 -1.08
C ALA A 47 0.85 -6.65 -0.63
N ARG A 48 1.37 -7.88 -0.58
CA ARG A 48 2.80 -8.15 -0.38
C ARG A 48 3.65 -7.63 -1.54
N GLU A 49 3.23 -7.90 -2.77
CA GLU A 49 3.92 -7.38 -3.97
C GLU A 49 3.97 -5.85 -3.99
N ALA A 50 2.87 -5.18 -3.61
CA ALA A 50 2.80 -3.73 -3.49
C ALA A 50 3.79 -3.19 -2.45
N ALA A 51 3.91 -3.85 -1.30
CA ALA A 51 4.87 -3.48 -0.26
C ALA A 51 6.32 -3.64 -0.73
N GLU A 52 6.64 -4.75 -1.39
CA GLU A 52 7.97 -5.02 -1.97
C GLU A 52 8.34 -4.03 -3.08
N ASN A 53 7.35 -3.50 -3.79
CA ASN A 53 7.52 -2.54 -4.86
C ASN A 53 7.53 -1.07 -4.40
N CYS A 54 7.34 -0.79 -3.11
CA CYS A 54 7.45 0.56 -2.59
C CYS A 54 8.92 1.01 -2.58
N PRO A 55 9.33 2.03 -3.36
CA PRO A 55 10.74 2.45 -3.42
C PRO A 55 11.26 2.93 -2.06
N GLU A 56 10.39 3.56 -1.28
CA GLU A 56 10.70 4.16 0.02
C GLU A 56 10.56 3.17 1.18
N ARG A 57 10.12 1.93 0.90
CA ARG A 57 9.79 0.92 1.93
C ARG A 57 8.81 1.45 3.00
N ALA A 58 7.89 2.30 2.57
CA ALA A 58 6.90 2.93 3.44
C ALA A 58 5.76 1.99 3.87
N ILE A 59 5.70 0.75 3.35
CA ILE A 59 4.57 -0.16 3.60
C ILE A 59 5.02 -1.29 4.52
N THR A 60 4.31 -1.47 5.63
CA THR A 60 4.54 -2.57 6.58
C THR A 60 3.38 -3.57 6.54
N ILE A 61 3.69 -4.83 6.85
CA ILE A 61 2.77 -5.95 6.82
C ILE A 61 2.91 -6.77 8.11
N ASP A 62 1.79 -7.03 8.79
CA ASP A 62 1.69 -7.86 10.00
C ASP A 62 0.68 -9.02 9.87
#